data_AF-A0A7C5NFV0-F1
#
_entry.id   AF-A0A7C5NFV0-F1
#
_cell.length_a   1.000
_cell.length_b   1.000
_cell.length_c   1.000
_cell.angle_alpha   90.00
_cell.angle_beta   90.00
_cell.angle_gamma   90.00
#
_symmetry.space_group_name_H-M   'P 1'
#
loop_
_entity.id
_entity.type
_entity.pdbx_description
1 polymer ?
#
loop_
_entity_poly.entity_id
_entity_poly.type
_entity_poly.pdbx_seq_one_letter_code
_entity_poly.pdbx_strand_id
1 'polypeptide(L)' 'TKLEGIIPALESAHALASLEMMDFKPEEIVVVNLSGRGDKDLETYLRRGDLINE' A
#
# COMPACT_ATOMS: atom_id res chain seq x y z
N THR A 1 4.80 4.56 -3.99
CA THR A 1 6.11 4.17 -4.55
C THR A 1 7.32 4.81 -3.88
N LYS A 2 7.17 5.85 -3.06
CA LYS A 2 8.30 6.66 -2.57
C LYS A 2 9.43 5.89 -1.85
N LEU A 3 9.11 4.77 -1.19
CA LEU A 3 10.08 3.96 -0.45
C LEU A 3 10.61 2.81 -1.31
N GLU A 4 9.73 1.87 -1.70
CA GLU A 4 10.14 0.61 -2.32
C GLU A 4 9.94 0.54 -3.85
N GLY A 5 9.41 1.58 -4.49
CA GLY A 5 9.12 1.58 -5.93
C GLY A 5 7.95 0.68 -6.38
N ILE A 6 7.28 -0.01 -5.46
CA ILE A 6 6.13 -0.88 -5.75
C ILE A 6 4.83 -0.06 -5.73
N ILE A 7 3.95 -0.30 -6.71
CA ILE A 7 2.55 0.17 -6.72
C ILE A 7 1.68 -1.05 -6.39
N PRO A 8 1.30 -1.25 -5.12
CA PRO A 8 0.44 -2.37 -4.75
C PRO A 8 -0.98 -2.17 -5.31
N ALA A 9 -1.69 -3.25 -5.58
CA ALA A 9 -3.14 -3.19 -5.79
C ALA A 9 -3.84 -2.62 -4.54
N LEU A 10 -5.03 -2.06 -4.71
CA LEU A 10 -5.77 -1.44 -3.60
C LEU A 10 -6.08 -2.46 -2.49
N GLU A 11 -6.35 -3.71 -2.85
CA GLU A 11 -6.56 -4.82 -1.92
C GLU A 11 -5.28 -5.14 -1.12
N SER A 12 -4.12 -5.11 -1.78
CA SER A 12 -2.83 -5.30 -1.11
C SER A 12 -2.48 -4.12 -0.19
N ALA A 13 -2.92 -2.90 -0.53
CA ALA A 13 -2.73 -1.72 0.32
C ALA A 13 -3.47 -1.83 1.67
N HIS A 14 -4.62 -2.53 1.72
CA HIS A 14 -5.32 -2.79 2.98
C HIS A 14 -4.50 -3.66 3.94
N ALA A 15 -3.83 -4.69 3.40
CA ALA A 15 -2.95 -5.55 4.20
C ALA A 15 -1.77 -4.75 4.79
N LEU A 16 -1.13 -3.90 3.97
CA LEU A 16 -0.03 -3.04 4.42
C LEU A 16 -0.48 -2.04 5.48
N ALA A 17 -1.61 -1.35 5.29
CA ALA A 17 -2.15 -0.41 6.27
C ALA A 17 -2.50 -1.08 7.61
N SER A 18 -2.91 -2.36 7.57
CA SER A 18 -3.22 -3.11 8.79
C SER A 18 -1.98 -3.38 9.65
N LEU A 19 -0.78 -3.41 9.06
CA LEU A 19 0.46 -3.61 9.82
C LEU A 19 0.76 -2.45 10.77
N GLU A 20 0.35 -1.22 10.44
CA GLU A 20 0.54 -0.05 11.32
C GLU A 20 -0.29 -0.12 12.60
N MET A 21 -1.32 -0.98 12.63
CA MET A 21 -2.19 -1.19 13.78
C MET A 21 -1.75 -2.39 14.64
N MET A 22 -0.69 -3.10 14.26
CA MET A 22 -0.19 -4.29 14.94
C MET A 22 1.12 -4.00 15.66
N ASP A 23 1.32 -4.63 16.81
CA ASP A 23 2.57 -4.58 17.56
C ASP A 23 3.48 -5.73 17.15
N PHE A 24 4.68 -5.41 16.65
CA PHE A 24 5.69 -6.39 16.26
C PHE A 24 6.93 -6.29 17.14
N LYS A 25 7.56 -7.43 17.41
CA LYS A 25 8.91 -7.44 17.97
C LYS A 25 9.95 -7.21 16.87
N PRO A 26 11.12 -6.62 17.16
CA PRO A 26 12.15 -6.37 16.13
C PRO A 26 12.62 -7.65 15.39
N GLU A 27 12.58 -8.81 16.06
CA GLU A 27 13.02 -10.09 15.49
C GLU A 27 11.89 -10.87 14.80
N GLU A 28 10.67 -10.33 14.78
CA GLU A 28 9.51 -11.00 14.21
C GLU A 28 9.54 -10.94 12.68
N ILE A 29 9.32 -12.08 12.03
CA ILE A 29 9.30 -12.18 10.56
C ILE A 29 7.86 -12.13 10.10
N VAL A 30 7.52 -11.07 9.36
CA VAL A 30 6.19 -10.88 8.77
C VAL A 30 6.22 -11.16 7.28
N VAL A 31 5.34 -12.04 6.80
CA VAL A 31 5.16 -12.32 5.37
C VAL A 31 3.84 -11.71 4.91
N VAL A 32 3.91 -10.82 3.93
CA VAL A 32 2.74 -10.15 3.36
C VAL A 32 2.58 -10.56 1.92
N ASN A 33 1.37 -10.99 1.55
CA ASN A 33 1.06 -11.32 0.17
C ASN A 33 0.70 -10.04 -0.62
N LEU A 34 1.54 -9.67 -1.59
CA LEU A 34 1.20 -8.67 -2.59
C LEU A 34 0.42 -9.35 -3.73
N SER A 35 -0.89 -9.42 -3.56
CA SER A 35 -1.79 -10.17 -4.45
C SER A 35 -1.88 -9.62 -5.87
N GLY A 36 -1.52 -8.36 -6.07
CA GLY A 36 -1.59 -7.71 -7.38
C GLY A 36 -0.87 -6.37 -7.45
N ARG A 37 -0.82 -5.82 -8.66
CA ARG A 37 -0.19 -4.53 -8.98
C ARG A 37 -1.27 -3.48 -9.28
N GLY A 38 -1.05 -2.25 -8.83
CA GLY A 38 -2.04 -1.17 -8.89
C GLY A 38 -1.99 -0.31 -10.17
N ASP A 39 -1.39 -0.76 -11.28
CA ASP A 39 -1.32 0.10 -12.48
C ASP A 39 -2.70 0.37 -13.08
N LYS A 40 -3.65 -0.57 -12.93
CA LYS A 40 -5.03 -0.40 -13.42
C LYS A 40 -5.78 0.67 -12.65
N ASP A 41 -5.40 0.94 -11.41
CA ASP A 41 -6.07 1.87 -10.51
C ASP A 41 -5.34 3.23 -10.41
N LEU A 42 -4.27 3.41 -11.19
CA LEU A 42 -3.42 4.60 -11.14
C LEU A 42 -4.22 5.88 -11.45
N GLU A 43 -5.15 5.84 -12.41
CA GLU A 43 -5.99 7.00 -12.75
C GLU A 43 -6.93 7.40 -11.60
N THR A 44 -7.47 6.41 -10.88
CA THR A 44 -8.30 6.63 -9.68
C THR A 44 -7.47 7.21 -8.54
N TYR A 45 -6.24 6.70 -8.34
CA TYR A 45 -5.31 7.22 -7.35
C TYR A 45 -4.89 8.66 -7.63
N LEU A 46 -4.55 8.99 -8.88
CA LEU A 46 -4.16 10.35 -9.27
C LEU A 46 -5.32 11.32 -9.06
N ARG A 47 -6.53 11.00 -9.53
CA ARG A 47 -7.72 11.82 -9.29
C ARG A 47 -7.97 12.09 -7.81
N ARG A 48 -7.83 11.08 -6.94
CA ARG A 48 -8.00 11.26 -5.49
C ARG A 48 -6.84 12.05 -4.88
N GLY A 49 -5.62 11.84 -5.37
CA GLY A 49 -4.40 12.51 -4.96
C GLY A 49 -4.39 14.01 -5.26
N ASP A 50 -4.93 14.41 -6.40
CA ASP A 50 -5.03 15.82 -6.77
C ASP A 50 -6.07 16.55 -5.90
N LEU A 51 -7.18 15.88 -5.54
CA LEU A 51 -8.21 16.41 -4.64
C LEU A 51 -7.77 16.59 -3.17
N ILE A 52 -6.67 15.98 -2.74
CA ILE A 52 -6.09 16.17 -1.39
C ILE A 52 -4.96 17.20 -1.39
N ASN A 53 -4.55 17.69 -2.57
CA ASN A 53 -3.52 18.72 -2.72
C ASN A 53 -4.09 20.11 -3.08
N GLU A 54 -5.42 20.24 -3.19
CA GLU A 54 -6.16 21.51 -3.10
C GLU A 54 -6.72 21.69 -1.68
#